data_AF-A0A355F710-F1
#
_entry.id   AF-A0A355F710-F1
#
_cell.length_a   1.000
_cell.length_b   1.000
_cell.length_c   1.000
_cell.angle_alpha   90.00
_cell.angle_beta   90.00
_cell.angle_gamma   90.00
#
_symmetry.space_group_name_H-M   'P 1'
#
loop_
_entity.id
_entity.type
_entity.pdbx_description
1 polymer ?
#
loop_
_entity_poly.entity_id
_entity_poly.type
_entity_poly.pdbx_seq_one_letter_code
_entity_poly.pdbx_strand_id
1 'polypeptide(L)'
;MSTNDPEWNGLMEAWQEETAAEATPAALSEEARRRIRSRVRRETAGLFALAIGEAVMALGLLAWLLLDALDLRRPADAAVLAGIVILFAVTFYYSFWNRRGTWRPVAESTTTFVDLSIERCRRKLRTLPFCYRLLGAELALLVPWAVHSLLSRPEAPPLAKWLQLLGMIVLIPACVLLWATWYKRKTLREMAEWEELRRSLE
;
A
#
# COMPACT_ATOMS: atom_id res chain seq x y z
N MET A 1 42.88 -12.85 27.41
CA MET A 1 41.83 -11.89 27.78
C MET A 1 41.01 -12.54 28.88
N SER A 2 41.30 -12.23 30.14
CA SER A 2 40.58 -12.80 31.28
C SER A 2 39.21 -12.11 31.42
N THR A 3 38.17 -12.90 31.63
CA THR A 3 36.77 -12.50 31.82
C THR A 3 36.48 -11.79 33.15
N ASN A 4 37.52 -11.23 33.80
CA ASN A 4 37.45 -10.59 35.12
C ASN A 4 37.87 -9.11 35.04
N ASP A 5 37.43 -8.41 34.00
CA ASP A 5 37.60 -6.97 33.96
C ASP A 5 36.51 -6.33 34.84
N PRO A 6 36.85 -5.66 35.96
CA PRO A 6 35.88 -5.05 36.85
C PRO A 6 35.03 -4.00 36.14
N GLU A 7 35.58 -3.35 35.11
CA GLU A 7 34.88 -2.36 34.29
C GLU A 7 33.82 -3.03 33.41
N TRP A 8 34.13 -4.22 32.88
CA TRP A 8 33.17 -5.02 32.13
C TRP A 8 32.02 -5.53 32.99
N ASN A 9 32.32 -5.98 34.21
CA ASN A 9 31.29 -6.43 35.15
C ASN A 9 30.40 -5.27 35.62
N GLY A 10 30.97 -4.09 35.88
CA GLY A 10 30.20 -2.89 36.21
C GLY A 10 29.32 -2.40 35.06
N LEU A 11 29.80 -2.47 33.81
CA LEU A 11 29.00 -2.19 32.62
C LEU A 11 27.89 -3.23 32.42
N MET A 12 28.15 -4.50 32.72
CA MET A 12 27.15 -5.56 32.64
C MET A 12 26.07 -5.40 33.71
N GLU A 13 26.44 -5.03 34.94
CA GLU A 13 25.50 -4.73 36.03
C GLU A 13 24.67 -3.48 35.72
N ALA A 14 25.30 -2.41 35.25
CA ALA A 14 24.59 -1.20 34.81
C ALA A 14 23.63 -1.49 33.64
N TRP A 15 24.06 -2.30 32.68
CA TRP A 15 23.21 -2.74 31.58
C TRP A 15 22.06 -3.64 32.07
N GLN A 16 22.30 -4.54 33.01
CA GLN A 16 21.26 -5.38 33.59
C GLN A 16 20.28 -4.59 34.46
N GLU A 17 20.74 -3.58 35.20
CA GLU A 17 19.91 -2.66 35.97
C GLU A 17 19.08 -1.75 35.06
N GLU A 18 19.66 -1.22 33.98
CA GLU A 18 18.94 -0.45 32.97
C GLU A 18 17.91 -1.32 32.24
N THR A 19 18.28 -2.56 31.89
CA THR A 19 17.37 -3.54 31.28
C THR A 19 16.30 -4.01 32.27
N ALA A 20 16.58 -4.08 33.58
CA ALA A 20 15.63 -4.46 34.62
C ALA A 20 14.71 -3.30 35.04
N ALA A 21 15.20 -2.05 34.98
CA ALA A 21 14.42 -0.83 35.19
C ALA A 21 13.54 -0.52 33.97
N GLU A 22 14.01 -0.84 32.76
CA GLU A 22 13.19 -0.85 31.52
C GLU A 22 12.35 -2.12 31.36
N ALA A 23 12.55 -3.16 32.20
CA ALA A 23 11.74 -4.37 32.20
C ALA A 23 10.34 -4.12 32.80
N THR A 24 9.49 -3.58 31.92
CA THR A 24 8.04 -3.82 31.77
C THR A 24 7.06 -3.17 32.76
N PRO A 25 6.17 -2.27 32.28
CA PRO A 25 4.79 -2.28 32.72
C PRO A 25 4.19 -3.63 32.29
N ALA A 26 4.11 -4.57 33.24
CA ALA A 26 3.66 -5.96 33.08
C ALA A 26 4.36 -6.77 31.97
N ALA A 27 5.09 -7.83 32.34
CA ALA A 27 5.62 -8.82 31.40
C ALA A 27 4.50 -9.36 30.48
N LEU A 28 4.41 -8.81 29.26
CA LEU A 28 3.48 -9.28 28.24
C LEU A 28 3.66 -10.79 28.07
N SER A 29 2.59 -11.55 28.26
CA SER A 29 2.63 -13.00 28.16
C SER A 29 3.28 -13.44 26.84
N GLU A 30 3.97 -14.57 26.85
CA GLU A 30 4.67 -15.04 25.66
C GLU A 30 3.70 -15.33 24.49
N GLU A 31 2.42 -15.56 24.81
CA GLU A 31 1.31 -15.57 23.88
C GLU A 31 1.03 -14.20 23.24
N ALA A 32 1.02 -13.11 24.01
CA ALA A 32 0.87 -11.75 23.48
C ALA A 32 2.02 -11.42 22.52
N ARG A 33 3.27 -11.77 22.86
CA ARG A 33 4.43 -11.60 21.97
C ARG A 33 4.33 -12.42 20.68
N ARG A 34 3.84 -13.67 20.75
CA ARG A 34 3.59 -14.50 19.55
C ARG A 34 2.46 -13.93 18.68
N ARG A 35 1.37 -13.45 19.29
CA ARG A 35 0.27 -12.78 18.57
C ARG A 35 0.77 -11.53 17.84
N ILE A 36 1.56 -10.70 18.51
CA ILE A 36 2.18 -9.51 17.90
C ILE A 36 3.06 -9.92 16.69
N ARG A 37 3.99 -10.88 16.85
CA ARG A 37 4.86 -11.35 15.75
C ARG A 37 4.08 -11.89 14.55
N SER A 38 3.05 -12.69 14.78
CA SER A 38 2.19 -13.20 13.70
C SER A 38 1.39 -12.10 13.00
N ARG A 39 0.93 -11.09 13.74
CA ARG A 39 0.28 -9.89 13.19
C ARG A 39 1.25 -9.09 12.32
N VAL A 40 2.48 -8.86 12.79
CA VAL A 40 3.53 -8.18 12.02
C VAL A 40 3.79 -8.87 10.70
N ARG A 41 3.92 -10.20 10.71
CA ARG A 41 4.16 -10.99 9.50
C ARG A 41 2.99 -10.88 8.52
N ARG A 42 1.74 -10.93 9.02
CA ARG A 42 0.53 -10.75 8.21
C ARG A 42 0.40 -9.34 7.65
N GLU A 43 0.68 -8.30 8.43
CA GLU A 43 0.65 -6.91 7.96
C GLU A 43 1.71 -6.64 6.91
N THR A 44 2.93 -7.14 7.14
CA THR A 44 4.04 -7.03 6.18
C THR A 44 3.68 -7.76 4.88
N ALA A 45 3.16 -8.99 4.97
CA ALA A 45 2.67 -9.73 3.81
C ALA A 45 1.53 -8.99 3.09
N GLY A 46 0.61 -8.36 3.82
CA GLY A 46 -0.47 -7.55 3.25
C GLY A 46 0.04 -6.31 2.50
N LEU A 47 1.07 -5.64 3.01
CA LEU A 47 1.72 -4.51 2.32
C LEU A 47 2.42 -4.96 1.04
N PHE A 48 3.09 -6.12 1.06
CA PHE A 48 3.68 -6.72 -0.14
C PHE A 48 2.61 -7.14 -1.15
N ALA A 49 1.54 -7.81 -0.72
CA ALA A 49 0.43 -8.18 -1.60
C ALA A 49 -0.21 -6.96 -2.27
N LEU A 50 -0.35 -5.85 -1.54
CA LEU A 50 -0.88 -4.61 -2.08
C LEU A 50 0.07 -3.99 -3.12
N ALA A 51 1.38 -3.97 -2.86
CA ALA A 51 2.37 -3.51 -3.84
C ALA A 51 2.42 -4.39 -5.10
N ILE A 52 2.30 -5.72 -4.94
CA ILE A 52 2.23 -6.65 -6.06
C ILE A 52 0.95 -6.41 -6.87
N GLY A 53 -0.19 -6.21 -6.19
CA GLY A 53 -1.45 -5.89 -6.84
C GLY A 53 -1.38 -4.59 -7.67
N GLU A 54 -0.79 -3.52 -7.11
CA GLU A 54 -0.50 -2.27 -7.83
C GLU A 54 0.33 -2.54 -9.10
N ALA A 55 1.41 -3.32 -8.98
CA ALA A 55 2.29 -3.66 -10.11
C ALA A 55 1.58 -4.51 -11.17
N VAL A 56 0.78 -5.50 -10.77
CA VAL A 56 0.05 -6.38 -11.70
C VAL A 56 -1.02 -5.60 -12.46
N MET A 57 -1.78 -4.72 -11.79
CA MET A 57 -2.74 -3.86 -12.48
C MET A 57 -2.04 -2.92 -13.46
N ALA A 58 -0.92 -2.32 -13.05
CA ALA A 58 -0.16 -1.42 -13.90
C ALA A 58 0.37 -2.12 -15.17
N LEU A 59 0.98 -3.30 -14.99
CA LEU A 59 1.48 -4.12 -16.08
C LEU A 59 0.35 -4.62 -16.99
N GLY A 60 -0.81 -4.99 -16.43
CA GLY A 60 -1.97 -5.42 -17.19
C GLY A 60 -2.53 -4.31 -18.08
N LEU A 61 -2.68 -3.10 -17.54
CA LEU A 61 -3.14 -1.93 -18.30
C LEU A 61 -2.12 -1.55 -19.38
N LEU A 62 -0.82 -1.54 -19.04
CA LEU A 62 0.26 -1.26 -19.98
C LEU A 62 0.32 -2.28 -21.10
N ALA A 63 0.24 -3.58 -20.79
CA ALA A 63 0.22 -4.64 -21.78
C ALA A 63 -1.01 -4.55 -22.69
N TRP A 64 -2.18 -4.26 -22.12
CA TRP A 64 -3.40 -4.06 -22.90
C TRP A 64 -3.27 -2.87 -23.86
N LEU A 65 -2.76 -1.73 -23.38
CA LEU A 65 -2.48 -0.56 -24.22
C LEU A 65 -1.48 -0.88 -25.31
N LEU A 66 -0.39 -1.59 -25.00
CA LEU A 66 0.60 -1.98 -26.00
C LEU A 66 -0.03 -2.89 -27.06
N LEU A 67 -0.87 -3.86 -26.67
CA LEU A 67 -1.55 -4.76 -27.61
C LEU A 67 -2.57 -4.02 -28.50
N ASP A 68 -3.33 -3.05 -27.98
CA ASP A 68 -4.30 -2.26 -28.75
C ASP A 68 -3.61 -1.13 -29.56
N ALA A 69 -2.47 -0.62 -29.08
CA ALA A 69 -1.66 0.44 -29.70
C ALA A 69 -0.49 -0.06 -30.56
N LEU A 70 -0.34 -1.37 -30.79
CA LEU A 70 0.62 -1.91 -31.78
C LEU A 70 0.34 -1.40 -33.20
N ASP A 71 -0.78 -0.72 -33.42
CA ASP A 71 -1.09 0.07 -34.61
C ASP A 71 -0.79 1.58 -34.36
N LEU A 72 0.43 1.87 -33.87
CA LEU A 72 0.99 3.16 -33.41
C LEU A 72 1.12 4.22 -34.53
N ARG A 73 0.13 4.31 -35.41
CA ARG A 73 0.08 5.21 -36.57
C ARG A 73 -0.39 6.61 -36.19
N ARG A 74 -0.96 6.81 -34.99
CA ARG A 74 -1.56 8.08 -34.56
C ARG A 74 -0.81 8.68 -33.36
N PRO A 75 -0.48 9.99 -33.39
CA PRO A 75 0.21 10.66 -32.28
C PRO A 75 -0.62 10.71 -30.99
N ALA A 76 -1.95 10.62 -31.10
CA ALA A 76 -2.85 10.56 -29.95
C ALA A 76 -2.62 9.31 -29.08
N ASP A 77 -2.30 8.17 -29.69
CA ASP A 77 -2.07 6.91 -28.97
C ASP A 77 -0.76 6.97 -28.18
N ALA A 78 0.27 7.58 -28.76
CA ALA A 78 1.54 7.83 -28.09
C ALA A 78 1.39 8.80 -26.89
N ALA A 79 0.58 9.86 -27.03
CA ALA A 79 0.33 10.81 -25.95
C ALA A 79 -0.41 10.15 -24.75
N VAL A 80 -1.37 9.29 -25.03
CA VAL A 80 -2.12 8.55 -23.98
C VAL A 80 -1.23 7.53 -23.30
N LEU A 81 -0.43 6.78 -24.07
CA LEU A 81 0.55 5.85 -23.51
C LEU A 81 1.55 6.58 -22.59
N ALA A 82 2.08 7.72 -23.03
CA ALA A 82 2.97 8.55 -22.22
C ALA A 82 2.27 9.04 -20.94
N GLY A 83 1.02 9.51 -21.04
CA GLY A 83 0.22 9.93 -19.89
C GLY A 83 0.04 8.81 -18.87
N ILE A 84 -0.21 7.59 -19.32
CA ILE A 84 -0.40 6.42 -18.43
C ILE A 84 0.92 5.99 -17.79
N VAL A 85 2.02 6.01 -18.54
CA VAL A 85 3.36 5.77 -17.98
C VAL A 85 3.69 6.81 -16.90
N ILE A 86 3.33 8.08 -17.11
CA ILE A 86 3.51 9.14 -16.10
C ILE A 86 2.64 8.87 -14.86
N LEU A 87 1.36 8.52 -15.03
CA LEU A 87 0.48 8.17 -13.92
C LEU A 87 1.02 6.99 -13.11
N PHE A 88 1.61 5.99 -13.77
CA PHE A 88 2.31 4.90 -13.08
C PHE A 88 3.55 5.36 -12.34
N ALA A 89 4.40 6.18 -12.96
CA ALA A 89 5.57 6.73 -12.30
C ALA A 89 5.18 7.52 -11.03
N VAL A 90 4.12 8.33 -11.10
CA VAL A 90 3.56 9.07 -9.95
C VAL A 90 3.04 8.11 -8.88
N THR A 91 2.38 7.03 -9.27
CA THR A 91 1.86 6.00 -8.35
C THR A 91 2.99 5.29 -7.62
N PHE A 92 4.02 4.84 -8.33
CA PHE A 92 5.20 4.21 -7.73
C PHE A 92 5.93 5.18 -6.80
N TYR A 93 6.13 6.42 -7.24
CA TYR A 93 6.76 7.46 -6.42
C TYR A 93 5.96 7.70 -5.13
N TYR A 94 4.64 7.88 -5.23
CA TYR A 94 3.78 8.08 -4.06
C TYR A 94 3.78 6.87 -3.14
N SER A 95 3.66 5.65 -3.68
CA SER A 95 3.65 4.40 -2.90
C SER A 95 4.96 4.24 -2.12
N PHE A 96 6.11 4.50 -2.77
CA PHE A 96 7.41 4.48 -2.12
C PHE A 96 7.56 5.57 -1.06
N TRP A 97 7.19 6.80 -1.37
CA TRP A 97 7.26 7.95 -0.47
C TRP A 97 6.37 7.75 0.77
N ASN A 98 5.13 7.33 0.58
CA ASN A 98 4.17 7.12 1.66
C ASN A 98 4.61 5.98 2.61
N ARG A 99 5.28 4.94 2.08
CA ARG A 99 5.80 3.81 2.86
C ARG A 99 7.19 4.06 3.46
N ARG A 100 7.89 5.13 3.08
CA ARG A 100 9.22 5.49 3.61
C ARG A 100 9.20 5.57 5.14
N GLY A 101 10.09 4.84 5.80
CA GLY A 101 10.16 4.75 7.27
C GLY A 101 9.19 3.75 7.91
N THR A 102 8.39 3.01 7.14
CA THR A 102 7.50 1.95 7.67
C THR A 102 7.92 0.54 7.30
N TRP A 103 8.96 0.39 6.46
CA TRP A 103 9.44 -0.88 5.88
C TRP A 103 10.12 -1.83 6.87
N ARG A 104 10.73 -1.33 7.95
CA ARG A 104 11.32 -2.14 9.01
C ARG A 104 10.76 -1.73 10.36
N PRO A 105 10.27 -2.67 11.19
CA PRO A 105 10.04 -2.39 12.59
C PRO A 105 11.41 -2.22 13.26
N VAL A 106 11.79 -0.99 13.56
CA VAL A 106 12.98 -0.66 14.38
C VAL A 106 12.58 -0.58 15.88
N ALA A 107 11.36 -1.02 16.22
CA ALA A 107 10.81 -0.87 17.55
C ALA A 107 11.45 -1.87 18.53
N GLU A 108 12.28 -1.36 19.44
CA GLU A 108 12.86 -2.11 20.58
C GLU A 108 11.82 -2.38 21.68
N SER A 109 10.74 -1.58 21.76
CA SER A 109 9.68 -1.71 22.77
C SER A 109 8.28 -1.96 22.17
N THR A 110 7.39 -2.59 22.96
CA THR A 110 6.01 -2.87 22.54
C THR A 110 5.20 -1.59 22.27
N THR A 111 5.43 -0.52 23.04
CA THR A 111 4.75 0.76 22.87
C THR A 111 5.15 1.42 21.54
N THR A 112 6.45 1.44 21.21
CA THR A 112 6.94 1.91 19.90
C THR A 112 6.38 1.10 18.74
N PHE A 113 6.15 -0.20 18.95
CA PHE A 113 5.52 -1.05 17.94
C PHE A 113 4.04 -0.69 17.69
N VAL A 114 3.27 -0.43 18.75
CA VAL A 114 1.87 -0.02 18.63
C VAL A 114 1.75 1.34 17.95
N ASP A 115 2.58 2.31 18.32
CA ASP A 115 2.60 3.63 17.67
C ASP A 115 2.96 3.55 16.18
N LEU A 116 3.94 2.71 15.81
CA LEU A 116 4.28 2.45 14.41
C LEU A 116 3.11 1.82 13.64
N SER A 117 2.34 0.95 14.29
CA SER A 117 1.18 0.27 13.69
C SER A 117 0.01 1.24 13.47
N ILE A 118 -0.22 2.15 14.41
CA ILE A 118 -1.19 3.25 14.26
C ILE A 118 -0.77 4.17 13.11
N GLU A 119 0.51 4.56 13.03
CA GLU A 119 1.01 5.43 11.96
C GLU A 119 0.92 4.74 10.58
N ARG A 120 1.17 3.43 10.51
CA ARG A 120 0.91 2.64 9.30
C ARG A 120 -0.57 2.70 8.89
N CYS A 121 -1.50 2.55 9.83
CA CYS A 121 -2.94 2.66 9.55
C CYS A 121 -3.32 4.05 9.05
N ARG A 122 -2.78 5.12 9.66
CA ARG A 122 -2.98 6.50 9.20
C ARG A 122 -2.47 6.71 7.78
N ARG A 123 -1.27 6.20 7.46
CA ARG A 123 -0.69 6.30 6.11
C ARG A 123 -1.47 5.50 5.08
N LYS A 124 -1.99 4.32 5.42
CA LYS A 124 -2.92 3.55 4.58
C LYS A 124 -4.19 4.36 4.26
N LEU A 125 -4.75 5.05 5.24
CA LEU A 125 -5.93 5.90 5.04
C LEU A 125 -5.62 7.14 4.19
N ARG A 126 -4.43 7.74 4.33
CA ARG A 126 -3.99 8.85 3.46
C ARG A 126 -3.81 8.45 2.00
N THR A 127 -3.57 7.16 1.72
CA THR A 127 -3.49 6.64 0.34
C THR A 127 -4.84 6.68 -0.37
N LEU A 128 -5.96 6.56 0.33
CA LEU A 128 -7.29 6.47 -0.29
C LEU A 128 -7.65 7.71 -1.14
N PRO A 129 -7.51 8.95 -0.63
CA PRO A 129 -7.67 10.15 -1.47
C PRO A 129 -6.78 10.16 -2.72
N PHE A 130 -5.54 9.65 -2.61
CA PHE A 130 -4.63 9.54 -3.75
C PHE A 130 -5.18 8.53 -4.77
N CYS A 131 -5.62 7.35 -4.35
CA CYS A 131 -6.25 6.37 -5.23
C CYS A 131 -7.48 6.93 -5.96
N TYR A 132 -8.34 7.70 -5.29
CA TYR A 132 -9.51 8.31 -5.94
C TYR A 132 -9.11 9.35 -6.99
N ARG A 133 -8.10 10.18 -6.71
CA ARG A 133 -7.58 11.16 -7.69
C ARG A 133 -6.91 10.47 -8.88
N LEU A 134 -6.13 9.42 -8.61
CA LEU A 134 -5.48 8.63 -9.64
C LEU A 134 -6.51 7.96 -10.56
N LEU A 135 -7.53 7.31 -9.99
CA LEU A 135 -8.63 6.72 -10.75
C LEU A 135 -9.35 7.78 -11.61
N GLY A 136 -9.62 8.95 -11.03
CA GLY A 136 -10.22 10.07 -11.77
C GLY A 136 -9.35 10.53 -12.94
N ALA A 137 -8.02 10.62 -12.75
CA ALA A 137 -7.09 10.99 -13.80
C ALA A 137 -6.96 9.92 -14.90
N GLU A 138 -6.93 8.64 -14.52
CA GLU A 138 -6.94 7.52 -15.46
C GLU A 138 -8.20 7.53 -16.31
N LEU A 139 -9.38 7.69 -15.70
CA LEU A 139 -10.65 7.77 -16.43
C LEU A 139 -10.71 9.00 -17.34
N ALA A 140 -10.24 10.16 -16.87
CA ALA A 140 -10.19 11.39 -17.66
C ALA A 140 -9.29 11.28 -18.89
N LEU A 141 -8.27 10.42 -18.85
CA LEU A 141 -7.36 10.18 -19.97
C LEU A 141 -7.87 9.05 -20.89
N LEU A 142 -8.26 7.91 -20.32
CA LEU A 142 -8.63 6.71 -21.06
C LEU A 142 -10.00 6.80 -21.71
N VAL A 143 -11.00 7.40 -21.06
CA VAL A 143 -12.37 7.42 -21.59
C VAL A 143 -12.47 8.26 -22.86
N PRO A 144 -11.98 9.52 -22.90
CA PRO A 144 -12.02 10.30 -24.13
C PRO A 144 -11.22 9.65 -25.26
N TRP A 145 -10.06 9.08 -24.94
CA TRP A 145 -9.25 8.37 -25.93
C TRP A 145 -9.97 7.15 -26.50
N ALA A 146 -10.53 6.29 -25.65
CA ALA A 146 -11.22 5.08 -26.09
C ALA A 146 -12.50 5.39 -26.88
N VAL A 147 -13.23 6.44 -26.50
CA VAL A 147 -14.39 6.92 -27.29
C VAL A 147 -13.92 7.44 -28.65
N HIS A 148 -12.88 8.28 -28.67
CA HIS A 148 -12.34 8.82 -29.91
C HIS A 148 -11.79 7.72 -30.83
N SER A 149 -11.10 6.73 -30.27
CA SER A 149 -10.51 5.61 -31.01
C SER A 149 -11.56 4.66 -31.59
N LEU A 150 -12.74 4.53 -30.95
CA LEU A 150 -13.88 3.78 -31.48
C LEU A 150 -14.64 4.54 -32.57
N LEU A 151 -14.88 5.84 -32.36
CA LEU A 151 -15.63 6.68 -33.31
C LEU A 151 -14.83 7.01 -34.57
N SER A 152 -13.51 7.04 -34.48
CA SER A 152 -12.62 7.38 -35.60
C SER A 152 -12.21 6.16 -36.45
N ARG A 153 -12.91 5.03 -36.30
CA ARG A 153 -12.71 3.84 -37.13
C ARG A 153 -13.54 3.95 -38.41
N PRO A 154 -13.02 3.53 -39.57
CA PRO A 154 -13.77 3.56 -40.82
C PRO A 154 -14.99 2.63 -40.80
N GLU A 155 -14.91 1.55 -40.03
CA GLU A 155 -15.95 0.54 -39.88
C GLU A 155 -16.62 0.67 -38.51
N ALA A 156 -17.92 0.41 -38.48
CA ALA A 156 -18.68 0.40 -37.23
C ALA A 156 -18.07 -0.64 -36.27
N PRO A 157 -17.61 -0.25 -35.08
CA PRO A 157 -16.99 -1.18 -34.16
C PRO A 157 -17.98 -2.25 -33.72
N PRO A 158 -17.55 -3.52 -33.58
CA PRO A 158 -18.41 -4.60 -33.14
C PRO A 158 -18.94 -4.33 -31.72
N LEU A 159 -20.17 -4.79 -31.43
CA LEU A 159 -20.81 -4.63 -30.12
C LEU A 159 -19.91 -5.06 -28.95
N ALA A 160 -19.07 -6.07 -29.15
CA ALA A 160 -18.09 -6.52 -28.17
C ALA A 160 -17.15 -5.41 -27.69
N LYS A 161 -16.70 -4.50 -28.57
CA LYS A 161 -15.82 -3.38 -28.19
C LYS A 161 -16.55 -2.31 -27.38
N TRP A 162 -17.84 -2.07 -27.66
CA TRP A 162 -18.68 -1.20 -26.84
C TRP A 162 -18.94 -1.78 -25.44
N LEU A 163 -19.25 -3.08 -25.36
CA LEU A 163 -19.41 -3.79 -24.09
C LEU A 163 -18.09 -3.80 -23.29
N GLN A 164 -16.95 -3.97 -23.95
CA GLN A 164 -15.64 -3.88 -23.32
C GLN A 164 -15.39 -2.49 -22.73
N LEU A 165 -15.68 -1.42 -23.48
CA LEU A 165 -15.54 -0.04 -22.98
C LEU A 165 -16.46 0.21 -21.78
N LEU A 166 -17.73 -0.18 -21.86
CA LEU A 166 -18.69 -0.08 -20.75
C LEU A 166 -18.21 -0.84 -19.52
N GLY A 167 -17.71 -2.07 -19.72
CA GLY A 167 -17.09 -2.86 -18.65
C GLY A 167 -15.92 -2.12 -18.02
N MET A 168 -15.03 -1.53 -18.81
CA MET A 168 -13.88 -0.78 -18.30
C MET A 168 -14.31 0.48 -17.51
N ILE A 169 -15.30 1.23 -18.00
CA ILE A 169 -15.76 2.48 -17.37
C ILE A 169 -16.59 2.23 -16.11
N VAL A 170 -17.32 1.12 -16.06
CA VAL A 170 -18.25 0.85 -14.95
C VAL A 170 -17.66 -0.15 -13.98
N LEU A 171 -17.24 -1.32 -14.47
CA LEU A 171 -16.84 -2.44 -13.62
C LEU A 171 -15.52 -2.14 -12.88
N ILE A 172 -14.50 -1.61 -13.57
CA ILE A 172 -13.21 -1.35 -12.95
C ILE A 172 -13.34 -0.28 -11.85
N PRO A 173 -13.94 0.91 -12.09
CA PRO A 173 -14.17 1.88 -11.03
C PRO A 173 -15.05 1.33 -9.92
N ALA A 174 -16.11 0.57 -10.22
CA ALA A 174 -16.95 -0.04 -9.19
C ALA A 174 -16.14 -0.99 -8.30
N CYS A 175 -15.32 -1.87 -8.89
CA CYS A 175 -14.44 -2.77 -8.15
C CYS A 175 -13.43 -2.01 -7.28
N VAL A 176 -12.78 -0.97 -7.83
CA VAL A 176 -11.83 -0.14 -7.09
C VAL A 176 -12.51 0.60 -5.93
N LEU A 177 -13.71 1.14 -6.15
CA LEU A 177 -14.48 1.84 -5.12
C LEU A 177 -14.97 0.89 -4.01
N LEU A 178 -15.46 -0.30 -4.38
CA LEU A 178 -15.85 -1.35 -3.43
C LEU A 178 -14.65 -1.80 -2.60
N TRP A 179 -13.53 -2.08 -3.25
CA TRP A 179 -12.29 -2.44 -2.59
C TRP A 179 -11.80 -1.32 -1.66
N ALA A 180 -11.78 -0.07 -2.13
CA ALA A 180 -11.34 1.09 -1.35
C ALA A 180 -12.23 1.31 -0.11
N THR A 181 -13.55 1.14 -0.26
CA THR A 181 -14.51 1.26 0.84
C THR A 181 -14.32 0.15 1.88
N TRP A 182 -14.17 -1.09 1.42
CA TRP A 182 -13.85 -2.22 2.28
C TRP A 182 -12.51 -2.02 2.99
N TYR A 183 -11.48 -1.59 2.26
CA TYR A 183 -10.14 -1.33 2.77
C TYR A 183 -10.12 -0.22 3.81
N LYS A 184 -10.88 0.86 3.58
CA LYS A 184 -11.10 1.94 4.55
C LYS A 184 -11.70 1.41 5.84
N ARG A 185 -12.82 0.67 5.73
CA ARG A 185 -13.53 0.09 6.90
C ARG A 185 -12.63 -0.85 7.68
N LYS A 186 -11.90 -1.71 6.98
CA LYS A 186 -10.94 -2.64 7.60
C LYS A 186 -9.82 -1.88 8.33
N THR A 187 -9.22 -0.88 7.69
CA THR A 187 -8.11 -0.10 8.27
C THR A 187 -8.57 0.72 9.49
N LEU A 188 -9.79 1.25 9.47
CA LEU A 188 -10.36 1.95 10.63
C LEU A 188 -10.60 1.01 11.82
N ARG A 189 -11.03 -0.24 11.56
CA ARG A 189 -11.15 -1.27 12.61
C ARG A 189 -9.78 -1.64 13.18
N GLU A 190 -8.80 -1.90 12.33
CA GLU A 190 -7.42 -2.16 12.75
C GLU A 190 -6.87 -1.02 13.61
N MET A 191 -7.11 0.24 13.22
CA MET A 191 -6.68 1.41 13.98
C MET A 191 -7.34 1.49 15.37
N ALA A 192 -8.66 1.24 15.46
CA ALA A 192 -9.37 1.23 16.74
C ALA A 192 -8.84 0.14 17.69
N GLU A 193 -8.56 -1.05 17.17
CA GLU A 193 -7.97 -2.16 17.95
C GLU A 193 -6.57 -1.79 18.48
N TRP A 194 -5.76 -1.09 17.69
CA TRP A 194 -4.43 -0.64 18.14
C TRP A 194 -4.51 0.49 19.17
N GLU A 195 -5.48 1.40 19.05
CA GLU A 195 -5.72 2.45 20.05
C GLU A 195 -6.24 1.88 21.38
N GLU A 196 -7.09 0.87 21.35
CA GLU A 196 -7.53 0.15 22.54
C GLU A 196 -6.35 -0.56 23.22
N LEU A 197 -5.52 -1.25 22.45
CA LEU A 197 -4.31 -1.89 22.98
C LEU A 197 -3.34 -0.88 23.59
N ARG A 198 -3.16 0.29 22.97
CA ARG A 198 -2.34 1.36 23.53
C ARG A 198 -2.85 1.81 24.90
N ARG A 199 -4.16 2.05 25.05
CA ARG A 199 -4.76 2.45 26.33
C ARG A 199 -4.63 1.39 27.42
N SER A 200 -4.53 0.11 27.05
CA SER A 200 -4.31 -0.98 28.02
C SER A 200 -2.86 -1.12 28.50
N LEU A 201 -1.92 -0.41 27.84
CA LEU A 201 -0.49 -0.41 28.16
C LEU A 201 -0.05 0.88 28.90
N GLU A 202 -0.89 1.90 28.93
CA GLU A 202 -0.75 3.14 29.73
C GLU A 202 -1.35 2.93 31.12
#